data_AF-A0A1F8JKS3-F1
#
_entry.id   AF-A0A1F8JKS3-F1
#
_cell.length_a   1.000
_cell.length_b   1.000
_cell.length_c   1.000
_cell.angle_alpha   90.00
_cell.angle_beta   90.00
_cell.angle_gamma   90.00
#
_symmetry.space_group_name_H-M   'P 1'
#
loop_
_entity.id
_entity.type
_entity.pdbx_description
1 polymer ?
#
loop_
_entity_poly.entity_id
_entity_poly.type
_entity_poly.pdbx_seq_one_letter_code
_entity_poly.pdbx_strand_id
1 'polypeptide(L)'
;MQIVKLRHVSEQPGVFYEAHFDVERGLNLISLKKGEVDLIEQSTRPIFEERMGGLGPLIGPHFYERREQDIPFTPDASMFPHVRAMQREGKKDMFSHGIARYVQWNEDSTDTTLTAHLSGMDTHHGMTLAALEGFNFRMDFKAHLSSSGLNIDFKCESEGHPCILGLHYYFSVHQPAAFIRLRSEEKYNDKQDWKPLRPEWKREGGRIELPMTDEYDFVFVPKLENGVAHAELIDKSQVLSVSYTPVHSEHSFQIYHPKEAPFVCIEPVSATNARRVTATKNHLKIRISSTNNS
;
A
#
# COMPACT_ATOMS: atom_id res chain seq x y z
N MET A 1 -14.46 -9.00 -14.14
CA MET A 1 -13.88 -7.80 -13.51
C MET A 1 -14.99 -7.09 -12.78
N GLN A 2 -15.17 -7.43 -11.51
CA GLN A 2 -16.08 -6.78 -10.58
C GLN A 2 -15.36 -5.59 -9.96
N ILE A 3 -15.86 -4.38 -10.25
CA ILE A 3 -15.35 -3.13 -9.70
C ILE A 3 -16.36 -2.58 -8.71
N VAL A 4 -15.94 -2.41 -7.45
CA VAL A 4 -16.69 -1.64 -6.45
C VAL A 4 -16.34 -0.17 -6.60
N LYS A 5 -17.36 0.68 -6.68
CA LYS A 5 -17.21 2.13 -6.80
C LYS A 5 -17.77 2.81 -5.56
N LEU A 6 -16.93 3.54 -4.86
CA LEU A 6 -17.33 4.44 -3.78
C LEU A 6 -17.34 5.87 -4.33
N ARG A 7 -18.37 6.64 -4.03
CA ARG A 7 -18.51 8.03 -4.43
C ARG A 7 -19.09 8.87 -3.29
N HIS A 8 -18.43 9.97 -3.00
CA HIS A 8 -18.91 10.98 -2.07
C HIS A 8 -18.93 12.35 -2.73
N VAL A 9 -20.09 13.01 -2.73
CA VAL A 9 -20.24 14.38 -3.27
C VAL A 9 -20.30 15.35 -2.09
N SER A 10 -19.38 16.32 -2.07
CA SER A 10 -19.36 17.38 -1.05
C SER A 10 -20.50 18.36 -1.28
N GLU A 11 -20.86 19.11 -0.23
CA GLU A 11 -21.76 20.26 -0.32
C GLU A 11 -21.17 21.40 -1.19
N GLN A 12 -19.84 21.43 -1.36
CA GLN A 12 -19.17 22.39 -2.24
C GLN A 12 -19.27 21.96 -3.71
N PRO A 13 -19.78 22.82 -4.62
CA PRO A 13 -19.90 22.50 -6.04
C PRO A 13 -18.57 22.05 -6.65
N GLY A 14 -18.60 20.93 -7.38
CA GLY A 14 -17.42 20.39 -8.07
C GLY A 14 -16.43 19.63 -7.19
N VAL A 15 -16.67 19.53 -5.87
CA VAL A 15 -15.82 18.73 -4.97
C VAL A 15 -16.48 17.38 -4.73
N PHE A 16 -15.90 16.32 -5.28
CA PHE A 16 -16.28 14.95 -4.99
C PHE A 16 -15.05 14.09 -4.80
N TYR A 17 -15.21 12.98 -4.09
CA TYR A 17 -14.25 11.89 -4.07
C TYR A 17 -14.87 10.67 -4.75
N GLU A 18 -14.06 9.92 -5.48
CA GLU A 18 -14.44 8.65 -6.09
C GLU A 18 -13.31 7.64 -5.92
N ALA A 19 -13.60 6.42 -5.49
CA ALA A 19 -12.62 5.35 -5.31
C ALA A 19 -13.10 4.08 -5.99
N HIS A 20 -12.24 3.42 -6.77
CA HIS A 20 -12.56 2.21 -7.50
C HIS A 20 -11.65 1.07 -7.05
N PHE A 21 -12.25 -0.02 -6.59
CA PHE A 21 -11.55 -1.23 -6.14
C PHE A 21 -11.86 -2.40 -7.06
N ASP A 22 -10.83 -3.11 -7.51
CA ASP A 22 -10.98 -4.36 -8.26
C ASP A 22 -10.99 -5.55 -7.30
N VAL A 23 -12.18 -6.06 -7.01
CA VAL A 23 -12.38 -7.05 -5.94
C VAL A 23 -11.99 -8.46 -6.37
N GLU A 24 -12.06 -8.76 -7.67
CA GLU A 24 -11.60 -10.04 -8.24
C GLU A 24 -10.07 -10.12 -8.23
N ARG A 25 -9.41 -8.97 -8.40
CA ARG A 25 -7.96 -8.84 -8.41
C ARG A 25 -7.50 -8.19 -7.12
N GLY A 26 -7.75 -8.83 -5.98
CA GLY A 26 -7.07 -8.50 -4.73
C GLY A 26 -7.47 -7.21 -4.05
N LEU A 27 -8.68 -6.71 -4.32
CA LEU A 27 -9.17 -5.45 -3.79
C LEU A 27 -8.24 -4.27 -4.12
N ASN A 28 -7.52 -4.36 -5.23
CA ASN A 28 -6.54 -3.34 -5.63
C ASN A 28 -7.28 -2.03 -5.96
N LEU A 29 -6.82 -0.91 -5.40
CA LEU A 29 -7.34 0.42 -5.69
C LEU A 29 -6.88 0.85 -7.08
N ILE A 30 -7.78 0.81 -8.06
CA ILE A 30 -7.45 1.11 -9.46
C ILE A 30 -7.62 2.59 -9.83
N SER A 31 -8.33 3.37 -8.99
CA SER A 31 -8.47 4.83 -9.12
C SER A 31 -8.93 5.42 -7.78
N LEU A 32 -8.40 6.59 -7.44
CA LEU A 32 -8.90 7.44 -6.36
C LEU A 32 -8.85 8.87 -6.88
N LYS A 33 -10.01 9.52 -6.97
CA LYS A 33 -10.17 10.86 -7.53
C LYS A 33 -10.58 11.86 -6.48
N LYS A 34 -10.15 13.09 -6.70
CA LYS A 34 -10.72 14.30 -6.09
C LYS A 34 -11.10 15.26 -7.21
N GLY A 35 -12.40 15.44 -7.43
CA GLY A 35 -12.89 16.08 -8.66
C GLY A 35 -12.41 15.29 -9.88
N GLU A 36 -11.83 15.99 -10.86
CA GLU A 36 -11.30 15.36 -12.09
C GLU A 36 -9.85 14.85 -11.95
N VAL A 37 -9.21 15.02 -10.79
CA VAL A 37 -7.79 14.64 -10.59
C VAL A 37 -7.69 13.23 -10.01
N ASP A 38 -7.00 12.34 -10.73
CA ASP A 38 -6.59 11.02 -10.21
C ASP A 38 -5.36 11.16 -9.30
N LEU A 39 -5.54 10.76 -8.05
CA LEU A 39 -4.49 10.70 -7.04
C LEU A 39 -3.61 9.45 -7.20
N ILE A 40 -4.09 8.43 -7.90
CA ILE A 40 -3.36 7.20 -8.22
C ILE A 40 -2.83 7.26 -9.64
N GLU A 41 -1.55 6.97 -9.83
CA GLU A 41 -0.85 7.13 -11.10
C GLU A 41 -1.32 6.11 -12.14
N GLN A 42 -2.13 6.57 -13.09
CA GLN A 42 -2.78 5.70 -14.08
C GLN A 42 -1.81 5.12 -15.11
N SER A 43 -0.65 5.74 -15.35
CA SER A 43 0.38 5.20 -16.27
C SER A 43 1.00 3.89 -15.77
N THR A 44 0.81 3.53 -14.50
CA THR A 44 1.25 2.23 -13.94
C THR A 44 0.31 1.07 -14.25
N ARG A 45 -0.83 1.31 -14.92
CA ARG A 45 -1.82 0.28 -15.29
C ARG A 45 -1.23 -0.92 -16.07
N PRO A 46 -0.31 -0.76 -17.04
CA PRO A 46 0.29 -1.91 -17.72
C PRO A 46 1.03 -2.86 -16.75
N ILE A 47 1.71 -2.31 -15.74
CA ILE A 47 2.38 -3.12 -14.70
C ILE A 47 1.33 -3.86 -13.85
N PHE A 48 0.16 -3.23 -13.62
CA PHE A 48 -0.91 -3.83 -12.84
C PHE A 48 -1.53 -5.01 -13.60
N GLU A 49 -1.77 -4.83 -14.89
CA GLU A 49 -2.30 -5.89 -15.75
C GLU A 49 -1.32 -7.06 -15.91
N GLU A 50 -0.02 -6.78 -15.98
CA GLU A 50 1.01 -7.81 -16.12
C GLU A 50 1.22 -8.60 -14.82
N ARG A 51 1.36 -7.91 -13.68
CA ARG A 51 1.83 -8.53 -12.43
C ARG A 51 1.17 -8.03 -11.15
N MET A 52 0.06 -7.30 -11.24
CA MET A 52 -0.59 -6.62 -10.10
C MET A 52 0.36 -5.69 -9.32
N GLY A 53 1.37 -5.13 -9.99
CA GLY A 53 2.20 -4.04 -9.47
C GLY A 53 1.80 -2.73 -10.12
N GLY A 54 1.77 -1.60 -9.42
CA GLY A 54 1.17 -0.36 -9.94
C GLY A 54 -0.27 -0.15 -9.45
N LEU A 55 -0.80 1.05 -9.69
CA LEU A 55 -2.06 1.55 -9.15
C LEU A 55 -2.06 1.54 -7.61
N GLY A 56 -2.90 0.76 -6.95
CA GLY A 56 -2.93 0.68 -5.50
C GLY A 56 -3.07 -0.73 -4.95
N PRO A 57 -2.00 -1.54 -4.93
CA PRO A 57 -2.09 -2.87 -4.39
C PRO A 57 -2.08 -2.93 -2.87
N LEU A 58 -2.68 -3.98 -2.33
CA LEU A 58 -2.56 -4.32 -0.91
C LEU A 58 -1.27 -5.10 -0.65
N ILE A 59 -0.72 -4.95 0.55
CA ILE A 59 0.35 -5.79 1.10
C ILE A 59 -0.29 -6.72 2.13
N GLY A 60 -0.01 -8.02 2.02
CA GLY A 60 -0.30 -9.00 3.05
C GLY A 60 -0.65 -10.38 2.51
N PRO A 61 -0.55 -11.43 3.34
CA PRO A 61 -0.18 -11.40 4.75
C PRO A 61 1.33 -11.39 5.02
N HIS A 62 2.19 -11.22 4.01
CA HIS A 62 3.62 -10.95 4.18
C HIS A 62 4.10 -9.78 3.29
N PHE A 63 5.34 -9.33 3.50
CA PHE A 63 5.96 -8.25 2.72
C PHE A 63 7.35 -8.66 2.21
N TYR A 64 7.70 -8.17 1.01
CA TYR A 64 8.84 -8.65 0.19
C TYR A 64 8.72 -10.11 -0.23
N GLU A 65 9.81 -10.67 -0.76
CA GLU A 65 9.96 -12.10 -1.04
C GLU A 65 10.29 -12.85 0.25
N ARG A 66 9.65 -14.01 0.45
CA ARG A 66 9.99 -14.95 1.51
C ARG A 66 11.39 -15.53 1.29
N ARG A 67 11.97 -16.07 2.36
CA ARG A 67 13.18 -16.90 2.24
C ARG A 67 12.82 -18.13 1.43
N GLU A 68 13.72 -18.61 0.59
CA GLU A 68 13.46 -19.72 -0.33
C GLU A 68 12.92 -20.98 0.36
N GLN A 69 13.44 -21.30 1.54
CA GLN A 69 12.97 -22.41 2.38
C GLN A 69 11.56 -22.26 2.96
N ASP A 70 11.02 -21.04 2.98
CA ASP A 70 9.67 -20.72 3.48
C ASP A 70 8.66 -20.61 2.32
N ILE A 71 9.08 -20.77 1.06
CA ILE A 71 8.19 -20.77 -0.10
C ILE A 71 7.56 -22.18 -0.21
N PRO A 72 6.22 -22.31 -0.12
CA PRO A 72 5.58 -23.62 -0.05
C PRO A 72 5.74 -24.39 -1.37
N PHE A 73 5.44 -23.73 -2.50
CA PHE A 73 5.68 -24.23 -3.85
C PHE A 73 5.48 -23.08 -4.86
N THR A 74 5.87 -23.32 -6.12
CA THR A 74 5.60 -22.40 -7.23
C THR A 74 4.29 -22.81 -7.93
N PRO A 75 3.22 -21.98 -7.88
CA PRO A 75 1.96 -22.28 -8.55
C PRO A 75 2.08 -22.24 -10.08
N ASP A 76 1.13 -22.89 -10.75
CA ASP A 76 1.03 -22.88 -12.21
C ASP A 76 0.59 -21.49 -12.72
N ALA A 77 1.19 -21.04 -13.83
CA ALA A 77 0.90 -19.75 -14.42
C ALA A 77 -0.52 -19.62 -15.02
N SER A 78 -1.26 -20.71 -15.15
CA SER A 78 -2.69 -20.72 -15.48
C SER A 78 -3.56 -20.31 -14.29
N MET A 79 -3.11 -20.51 -13.06
CA MET A 79 -3.83 -20.08 -11.85
C MET A 79 -3.62 -18.59 -11.57
N PHE A 80 -2.44 -18.09 -11.93
CA PHE A 80 -2.00 -16.74 -11.62
C PHE A 80 -1.22 -16.16 -12.81
N PRO A 81 -1.81 -15.23 -13.58
CA PRO A 81 -1.16 -14.67 -14.77
C PRO A 81 0.21 -14.05 -14.48
N HIS A 82 0.38 -13.42 -13.31
CA HIS A 82 1.62 -12.76 -12.90
C HIS A 82 2.81 -13.71 -12.75
N VAL A 83 2.59 -15.01 -12.52
CA VAL A 83 3.66 -16.01 -12.34
C VAL A 83 4.62 -16.02 -13.53
N ARG A 84 4.12 -15.84 -14.76
CA ARG A 84 5.00 -15.78 -15.94
C ARG A 84 5.93 -14.59 -15.93
N ALA A 85 5.46 -13.44 -15.43
CA ALA A 85 6.29 -12.25 -15.29
C ALA A 85 7.36 -12.48 -14.21
N MET A 86 6.95 -13.00 -13.05
CA MET A 86 7.87 -13.30 -11.93
C MET A 86 8.96 -14.31 -12.31
N GLN A 87 8.60 -15.37 -13.04
CA GLN A 87 9.56 -16.37 -13.53
C GLN A 87 10.56 -15.79 -14.53
N ARG A 88 10.12 -14.91 -15.45
CA ARG A 88 11.01 -14.22 -16.40
C ARG A 88 12.02 -13.32 -15.70
N GLU A 89 11.62 -12.73 -14.56
CA GLU A 89 12.49 -11.91 -13.71
C GLU A 89 13.39 -12.74 -12.77
N GLY A 90 13.31 -14.08 -12.83
CA GLY A 90 14.10 -14.98 -11.98
C GLY A 90 13.68 -14.97 -10.51
N LYS A 91 12.46 -14.48 -10.20
CA LYS A 91 11.90 -14.49 -8.84
C LYS A 91 11.58 -15.92 -8.42
N LYS A 92 11.81 -16.22 -7.15
CA LYS A 92 11.45 -17.52 -6.56
C LYS A 92 10.09 -17.46 -5.87
N ASP A 93 9.81 -16.36 -5.16
CA ASP A 93 8.51 -16.13 -4.55
C ASP A 93 7.57 -15.47 -5.56
N MET A 94 6.52 -16.19 -5.96
CA MET A 94 5.55 -15.68 -6.93
C MET A 94 4.64 -14.62 -6.32
N PHE A 95 4.43 -14.66 -5.01
CA PHE A 95 3.55 -13.76 -4.29
C PHE A 95 4.35 -12.78 -3.45
N SER A 96 5.37 -12.13 -4.04
CA SER A 96 6.03 -11.02 -3.36
C SER A 96 4.96 -10.07 -2.80
N HIS A 97 5.09 -9.63 -1.54
CA HIS A 97 4.09 -8.80 -0.86
C HIS A 97 2.76 -9.49 -0.52
N GLY A 98 2.72 -10.83 -0.54
CA GLY A 98 1.61 -11.65 -0.09
C GLY A 98 0.49 -11.85 -1.12
N ILE A 99 -0.32 -12.88 -0.87
CA ILE A 99 -1.37 -13.32 -1.80
C ILE A 99 -2.54 -12.33 -1.94
N ALA A 100 -2.72 -11.40 -0.99
CA ALA A 100 -3.91 -10.55 -0.88
C ALA A 100 -4.24 -9.74 -2.15
N ARG A 101 -3.22 -9.33 -2.92
CA ARG A 101 -3.37 -8.53 -4.14
C ARG A 101 -3.68 -9.32 -5.41
N TYR A 102 -3.82 -10.64 -5.32
CA TYR A 102 -3.92 -11.51 -6.50
C TYR A 102 -5.23 -12.32 -6.58
N VAL A 103 -6.03 -12.31 -5.51
CA VAL A 103 -7.19 -13.21 -5.36
C VAL A 103 -8.45 -12.42 -5.07
N GLN A 104 -9.59 -13.04 -5.32
CA GLN A 104 -10.87 -12.40 -5.05
C GLN A 104 -11.13 -12.24 -3.56
N TRP A 105 -11.67 -11.08 -3.17
CA TRP A 105 -12.16 -10.83 -1.83
C TRP A 105 -13.67 -10.98 -1.76
N ASN A 106 -14.18 -11.47 -0.62
CA ASN A 106 -15.61 -11.49 -0.31
C ASN A 106 -16.01 -10.10 0.20
N GLU A 107 -16.90 -9.39 -0.49
CA GLU A 107 -17.22 -7.99 -0.20
C GLU A 107 -18.71 -7.71 -0.04
N ASP A 108 -18.99 -6.63 0.69
CA ASP A 108 -20.28 -5.94 0.75
C ASP A 108 -20.03 -4.42 0.70
N SER A 109 -20.80 -3.71 -0.11
CA SER A 109 -20.57 -2.29 -0.38
C SER A 109 -21.84 -1.46 -0.51
N THR A 110 -21.69 -0.17 -0.18
CA THR A 110 -22.65 0.91 -0.45
C THR A 110 -21.96 1.97 -1.29
N ASP A 111 -22.66 3.07 -1.59
CA ASP A 111 -22.07 4.21 -2.30
C ASP A 111 -20.85 4.81 -1.60
N THR A 112 -20.68 4.65 -0.28
CA THR A 112 -19.57 5.29 0.46
C THR A 112 -18.77 4.33 1.33
N THR A 113 -19.13 3.05 1.38
CA THR A 113 -18.47 2.07 2.23
C THR A 113 -18.21 0.78 1.48
N LEU A 114 -17.09 0.14 1.77
CA LEU A 114 -16.75 -1.20 1.31
C LEU A 114 -16.24 -1.97 2.53
N THR A 115 -16.82 -3.13 2.81
CA THR A 115 -16.30 -4.10 3.78
C THR A 115 -15.94 -5.36 3.03
N ALA A 116 -14.75 -5.89 3.25
CA ALA A 116 -14.28 -7.08 2.57
C ALA A 116 -13.47 -7.99 3.52
N HIS A 117 -13.52 -9.28 3.24
CA HIS A 117 -12.87 -10.33 4.02
C HIS A 117 -12.11 -11.30 3.11
N LEU A 118 -10.95 -11.76 3.58
CA LEU A 118 -10.15 -12.79 2.95
C LEU A 118 -9.62 -13.75 4.00
N SER A 119 -9.70 -15.05 3.75
CA SER A 119 -9.22 -16.09 4.65
C SER A 119 -8.31 -17.08 3.94
N GLY A 120 -7.35 -17.62 4.67
CA GLY A 120 -6.56 -18.78 4.26
C GLY A 120 -7.42 -20.00 3.89
N MET A 121 -8.67 -20.06 4.36
CA MET A 121 -9.62 -21.13 4.03
C MET A 121 -10.37 -20.91 2.71
N ASP A 122 -10.35 -19.70 2.16
CA ASP A 122 -10.93 -19.43 0.84
C ASP A 122 -10.15 -20.20 -0.23
N THR A 123 -10.81 -20.50 -1.35
CA THR A 123 -10.21 -21.31 -2.43
C THR A 123 -10.02 -20.51 -3.71
N HIS A 124 -8.88 -20.70 -4.35
CA HIS A 124 -8.57 -20.21 -5.70
C HIS A 124 -8.13 -21.37 -6.57
N HIS A 125 -8.85 -21.62 -7.68
CA HIS A 125 -8.66 -22.80 -8.54
C HIS A 125 -8.56 -24.13 -7.75
N GLY A 126 -9.42 -24.31 -6.74
CA GLY A 126 -9.48 -25.54 -5.94
C GLY A 126 -8.40 -25.70 -4.88
N MET A 127 -7.47 -24.74 -4.73
CA MET A 127 -6.48 -24.71 -3.65
C MET A 127 -6.87 -23.69 -2.59
N THR A 128 -6.64 -24.01 -1.32
CA THR A 128 -6.82 -23.03 -0.25
C THR A 128 -5.75 -21.94 -0.33
N LEU A 129 -6.11 -20.71 0.03
CA LEU A 129 -5.13 -19.61 0.08
C LEU A 129 -4.02 -19.89 1.09
N ALA A 130 -4.32 -20.60 2.20
CA ALA A 130 -3.31 -21.02 3.17
C ALA A 130 -2.27 -21.98 2.57
N ALA A 131 -2.66 -22.85 1.63
CA ALA A 131 -1.71 -23.72 0.94
C ALA A 131 -0.77 -22.94 0.01
N LEU A 132 -1.30 -21.92 -0.67
CA LEU A 132 -0.53 -21.04 -1.56
C LEU A 132 0.41 -20.10 -0.79
N GLU A 133 -0.08 -19.57 0.32
CA GLU A 133 0.63 -18.64 1.20
C GLU A 133 1.59 -19.36 2.17
N GLY A 134 1.36 -20.65 2.44
CA GLY A 134 2.19 -21.47 3.33
C GLY A 134 1.79 -21.40 4.81
N PHE A 135 0.79 -20.61 5.17
CA PHE A 135 0.22 -20.55 6.52
C PHE A 135 -1.23 -20.03 6.48
N ASN A 136 -1.99 -20.29 7.54
CA ASN A 136 -3.37 -19.84 7.65
C ASN A 136 -3.47 -18.39 8.17
N PHE A 137 -4.40 -17.63 7.63
CA PHE A 137 -4.58 -16.21 7.94
C PHE A 137 -6.05 -15.78 7.82
N ARG A 138 -6.36 -14.60 8.38
CA ARG A 138 -7.59 -13.87 8.14
C ARG A 138 -7.28 -12.38 7.98
N MET A 139 -7.88 -11.76 6.98
CA MET A 139 -7.74 -10.34 6.69
C MET A 139 -9.11 -9.69 6.58
N ASP A 140 -9.24 -8.52 7.18
CA ASP A 140 -10.45 -7.70 7.17
C ASP A 140 -10.10 -6.32 6.61
N PHE A 141 -10.80 -5.87 5.58
CA PHE A 141 -10.60 -4.55 4.97
C PHE A 141 -11.90 -3.77 5.01
N LYS A 142 -11.85 -2.53 5.50
CA LYS A 142 -13.00 -1.62 5.47
C LYS A 142 -12.57 -0.28 4.91
N ALA A 143 -13.21 0.16 3.83
CA ALA A 143 -13.05 1.51 3.30
C ALA A 143 -14.30 2.35 3.56
N HIS A 144 -14.09 3.63 3.88
CA HIS A 144 -15.13 4.63 3.93
C HIS A 144 -14.68 5.90 3.22
N LEU A 145 -15.45 6.32 2.21
CA LEU A 145 -15.20 7.53 1.44
C LEU A 145 -16.09 8.67 1.92
N SER A 146 -15.47 9.80 2.25
CA SER A 146 -16.15 10.98 2.76
C SER A 146 -15.55 12.27 2.19
N SER A 147 -16.07 13.42 2.57
CA SER A 147 -15.50 14.74 2.23
C SER A 147 -14.06 14.91 2.73
N SER A 148 -13.67 14.11 3.73
CA SER A 148 -12.36 14.14 4.35
C SER A 148 -11.32 13.25 3.63
N GLY A 149 -11.71 12.55 2.57
CA GLY A 149 -10.90 11.57 1.84
C GLY A 149 -11.33 10.12 2.06
N LEU A 150 -10.43 9.20 1.71
CA LEU A 150 -10.58 7.75 1.85
C LEU A 150 -10.00 7.29 3.19
N ASN A 151 -10.83 6.71 4.04
CA ASN A 151 -10.42 6.07 5.29
C ASN A 151 -10.43 4.55 5.10
N ILE A 152 -9.41 3.86 5.60
CA ILE A 152 -9.24 2.41 5.52
C ILE A 152 -8.96 1.86 6.92
N ASP A 153 -9.70 0.86 7.38
CA ASP A 153 -9.37 0.03 8.54
C ASP A 153 -8.98 -1.36 8.00
N PHE A 154 -7.70 -1.70 8.13
CA PHE A 154 -7.11 -2.91 7.55
C PHE A 154 -6.46 -3.77 8.63
N LYS A 155 -6.88 -5.04 8.72
CA LYS A 155 -6.44 -6.00 9.73
C LYS A 155 -5.96 -7.29 9.09
N CYS A 156 -4.99 -7.92 9.73
CA CYS A 156 -4.49 -9.24 9.40
C CYS A 156 -4.18 -9.98 10.70
N GLU A 157 -4.62 -11.23 10.79
CA GLU A 157 -4.20 -12.16 11.82
C GLU A 157 -3.81 -13.51 11.22
N SER A 158 -2.87 -14.18 11.85
CA SER A 158 -2.34 -15.48 11.42
C SER A 158 -2.11 -16.38 12.62
N GLU A 159 -2.26 -17.68 12.42
CA GLU A 159 -2.06 -18.68 13.48
C GLU A 159 -0.62 -19.20 13.43
N GLY A 160 0.18 -18.90 14.45
CA GLY A 160 1.53 -19.46 14.60
C GLY A 160 2.61 -18.91 13.65
N HIS A 161 2.27 -17.98 12.75
CA HIS A 161 3.19 -17.37 11.79
C HIS A 161 3.15 -15.84 11.87
N PRO A 162 4.29 -15.12 11.78
CA PRO A 162 4.28 -13.67 11.64
C PRO A 162 3.53 -13.24 10.38
N CYS A 163 2.76 -12.16 10.49
CA CYS A 163 2.12 -11.53 9.33
C CYS A 163 2.44 -10.04 9.26
N ILE A 164 2.25 -9.46 8.08
CA ILE A 164 2.43 -8.04 7.77
C ILE A 164 1.25 -7.61 6.91
N LEU A 165 0.79 -6.38 7.13
CA LEU A 165 -0.12 -5.72 6.22
C LEU A 165 0.34 -4.30 5.91
N GLY A 166 -0.12 -3.78 4.78
CA GLY A 166 0.17 -2.41 4.36
C GLY A 166 -0.51 -2.04 3.05
N LEU A 167 -0.26 -0.83 2.58
CA LEU A 167 -0.70 -0.36 1.27
C LEU A 167 0.51 -0.08 0.39
N HIS A 168 0.47 -0.49 -0.87
CA HIS A 168 1.53 -0.21 -1.85
C HIS A 168 1.03 0.78 -2.91
N TYR A 169 0.46 1.91 -2.51
CA TYR A 169 -0.25 2.81 -3.44
C TYR A 169 0.70 3.74 -4.20
N TYR A 170 0.58 3.76 -5.52
CA TYR A 170 1.37 4.56 -6.46
C TYR A 170 0.67 5.90 -6.66
N PHE A 171 1.05 6.90 -5.87
CA PHE A 171 0.45 8.23 -5.95
C PHE A 171 1.06 9.04 -7.08
N SER A 172 0.23 9.76 -7.83
CA SER A 172 0.63 10.58 -8.98
C SER A 172 1.56 11.73 -8.55
N VAL A 173 2.69 11.87 -9.24
CA VAL A 173 3.62 13.00 -9.10
C VAL A 173 3.47 13.89 -10.32
N HIS A 174 2.81 15.04 -10.16
CA HIS A 174 2.46 15.88 -11.30
C HIS A 174 3.59 16.79 -11.78
N GLN A 175 4.63 17.02 -10.96
CA GLN A 175 5.66 18.03 -11.24
C GLN A 175 7.05 17.63 -10.74
N PRO A 176 8.12 18.02 -11.46
CA PRO A 176 9.51 17.72 -11.06
C PRO A 176 9.96 18.32 -9.72
N ALA A 177 9.27 19.37 -9.25
CA ALA A 177 9.59 20.05 -7.99
C ALA A 177 8.81 19.47 -6.78
N ALA A 178 8.12 18.34 -6.97
CA ALA A 178 7.41 17.68 -5.88
C ALA A 178 8.38 17.09 -4.86
N PHE A 179 7.91 16.94 -3.62
CA PHE A 179 8.68 16.30 -2.55
C PHE A 179 7.75 15.58 -1.58
N ILE A 180 8.27 14.54 -0.92
CA ILE A 180 7.64 13.94 0.24
C ILE A 180 8.08 14.69 1.48
N ARG A 181 7.14 15.04 2.35
CA ARG A 181 7.39 15.55 3.69
C ARG A 181 6.88 14.56 4.72
N LEU A 182 7.73 14.14 5.67
CA LEU A 182 7.33 13.25 6.76
C LEU A 182 8.05 13.60 8.06
N ARG A 183 7.44 13.25 9.21
CA ARG A 183 8.13 13.25 10.51
C ARG A 183 8.67 11.85 10.79
N SER A 184 9.97 11.70 10.96
CA SER A 184 10.62 10.40 11.18
C SER A 184 11.73 10.49 12.23
N GLU A 185 12.18 9.33 12.69
CA GLU A 185 13.50 9.18 13.31
C GLU A 185 14.62 9.72 12.41
N GLU A 186 15.74 10.12 13.01
CA GLU A 186 16.92 10.70 12.34
C GLU A 186 17.77 9.64 11.60
N LYS A 187 17.11 8.61 11.07
CA LYS A 187 17.69 7.52 10.30
C LYS A 187 16.64 6.88 9.40
N TYR A 188 17.09 6.23 8.35
CA TYR A 188 16.26 5.43 7.47
C TYR A 188 16.90 4.06 7.25
N ASN A 189 16.09 3.07 6.87
CA ASN A 189 16.58 1.77 6.46
C ASN A 189 16.73 1.75 4.94
N ASP A 190 17.91 1.39 4.47
CA ASP A 190 18.20 1.11 3.07
C ASP A 190 18.63 -0.35 2.97
N LYS A 191 17.74 -1.20 2.48
CA LYS A 191 18.01 -2.63 2.26
C LYS A 191 18.59 -3.34 3.48
N GLN A 192 17.99 -3.12 4.65
CA GLN A 192 18.39 -3.65 5.96
C GLN A 192 19.54 -2.90 6.66
N ASP A 193 20.14 -1.88 6.04
CA ASP A 193 21.15 -1.05 6.67
C ASP A 193 20.55 0.26 7.20
N TRP A 194 20.75 0.54 8.49
CA TRP A 194 20.23 1.77 9.12
C TRP A 194 21.24 2.90 8.94
N LYS A 195 20.88 3.89 8.14
CA LYS A 195 21.74 5.02 7.78
C LYS A 195 21.23 6.31 8.40
N PRO A 196 22.13 7.24 8.80
CA PRO A 196 21.71 8.59 9.18
C PRO A 196 21.03 9.28 7.98
N LEU A 197 20.16 10.25 8.26
CA LEU A 197 19.54 11.06 7.20
C LEU A 197 20.59 11.71 6.31
N ARG A 198 20.29 11.80 5.01
CA ARG A 198 21.22 12.40 4.06
C ARG A 198 21.32 13.92 4.27
N PRO A 199 22.52 14.52 4.16
CA PRO A 199 22.73 15.93 4.46
C PRO A 199 21.97 16.89 3.53
N GLU A 200 21.68 16.47 2.30
CA GLU A 200 20.94 17.23 1.30
C GLU A 200 19.43 17.33 1.57
N TRP A 201 18.88 16.48 2.45
CA TRP A 201 17.46 16.53 2.79
C TRP A 201 17.18 17.71 3.73
N LYS A 202 16.20 18.55 3.35
CA LYS A 202 15.79 19.68 4.18
C LYS A 202 15.16 19.15 5.47
N ARG A 203 15.57 19.75 6.59
CA ARG A 203 15.12 19.38 7.94
C ARG A 203 14.59 20.61 8.65
N GLU A 204 13.34 20.55 9.07
CA GLU A 204 12.68 21.67 9.75
C GLU A 204 11.65 21.14 10.76
N GLY A 205 11.80 21.48 12.04
CA GLY A 205 10.84 21.10 13.09
C GLY A 205 10.61 19.58 13.23
N GLY A 206 11.64 18.76 12.97
CA GLY A 206 11.54 17.29 13.00
C GLY A 206 10.86 16.68 11.77
N ARG A 207 10.64 17.46 10.72
CA ARG A 207 10.18 17.00 9.40
C ARG A 207 11.36 16.91 8.44
N ILE A 208 11.30 15.93 7.55
CA ILE A 208 12.28 15.67 6.51
C ILE A 208 11.59 15.84 5.17
N GLU A 209 12.23 16.52 4.23
CA GLU A 209 11.76 16.65 2.86
C GLU A 209 12.64 15.82 1.91
N LEU A 210 12.01 14.89 1.19
CA LEU A 210 12.62 14.02 0.18
C LEU A 210 12.24 14.54 -1.21
N PRO A 211 13.16 15.15 -1.98
CA PRO A 211 12.83 15.65 -3.32
C PRO A 211 12.52 14.51 -4.31
N MET A 212 11.50 14.61 -5.15
CA MET A 212 11.18 13.59 -6.18
C MET A 212 12.15 13.61 -7.38
N THR A 213 13.43 13.89 -7.14
CA THR A 213 14.50 13.91 -8.15
C THR A 213 15.43 12.71 -8.08
N ASP A 214 15.44 11.99 -6.95
CA ASP A 214 16.32 10.84 -6.71
C ASP A 214 15.53 9.52 -6.73
N GLU A 215 16.25 8.40 -6.74
CA GLU A 215 15.64 7.10 -6.48
C GLU A 215 15.51 6.85 -4.97
N TYR A 216 14.34 6.37 -4.55
CA TYR A 216 14.03 5.97 -3.17
C TYR A 216 13.49 4.54 -3.11
N ASP A 217 13.98 3.78 -2.13
CA ASP A 217 13.49 2.46 -1.72
C ASP A 217 13.85 2.28 -0.25
N PHE A 218 13.25 3.12 0.61
CA PHE A 218 13.67 3.31 1.99
C PHE A 218 12.52 3.14 2.99
N VAL A 219 12.84 2.56 4.15
CA VAL A 219 11.94 2.49 5.29
C VAL A 219 12.23 3.63 6.26
N PHE A 220 11.20 4.36 6.66
CA PHE A 220 11.24 5.41 7.68
C PHE A 220 10.37 5.02 8.87
N VAL A 221 10.89 5.21 10.08
CA VAL A 221 10.12 5.02 11.32
C VAL A 221 9.50 6.35 11.71
N PRO A 222 8.19 6.53 11.55
CA PRO A 222 7.59 7.84 11.75
C PRO A 222 7.54 8.19 13.24
N LYS A 223 7.76 9.47 13.54
CA LYS A 223 7.45 10.04 14.86
C LYS A 223 5.97 10.38 14.90
N LEU A 224 5.25 9.77 15.84
CA LEU A 224 3.81 9.94 15.96
C LEU A 224 3.44 11.30 16.56
N GLU A 225 2.47 11.97 15.95
CA GLU A 225 1.84 13.19 16.47
C GLU A 225 0.43 12.82 16.93
N ASN A 226 0.16 12.91 18.24
CA ASN A 226 -1.10 12.44 18.85
C ASN A 226 -1.47 10.99 18.47
N GLY A 227 -0.48 10.11 18.34
CA GLY A 227 -0.68 8.70 17.96
C GLY A 227 -0.86 8.46 16.45
N VAL A 228 -0.65 9.47 15.62
CA VAL A 228 -0.81 9.38 14.16
C VAL A 228 0.52 9.62 13.45
N ALA A 229 0.86 8.73 12.51
CA ALA A 229 1.96 8.90 11.58
C ALA A 229 1.49 9.70 10.35
N HIS A 230 2.32 10.60 9.84
CA HIS A 230 1.97 11.45 8.70
C HIS A 230 3.09 11.49 7.65
N ALA A 231 2.69 11.36 6.39
CA ALA A 231 3.50 11.64 5.21
C ALA A 231 2.65 12.44 4.20
N GLU A 232 3.27 13.41 3.54
CA GLU A 232 2.63 14.29 2.57
C GLU A 232 3.42 14.28 1.27
N LEU A 233 2.77 14.05 0.13
CA LEU A 233 3.29 14.41 -1.18
C LEU A 233 2.84 15.83 -1.50
N ILE A 234 3.80 16.73 -1.66
CA ILE A 234 3.55 18.14 -1.90
C ILE A 234 4.06 18.48 -3.30
N ASP A 235 3.17 19.01 -4.13
CA ASP A 235 3.50 19.67 -5.39
C ASP A 235 2.83 21.06 -5.45
N LYS A 236 2.99 21.81 -6.54
CA LYS A 236 2.42 23.17 -6.62
C LYS A 236 0.89 23.21 -6.70
N SER A 237 0.25 22.12 -7.10
CA SER A 237 -1.20 22.03 -7.29
C SER A 237 -1.90 21.45 -6.08
N GLN A 238 -1.27 20.52 -5.36
CA GLN A 238 -1.91 19.76 -4.30
C GLN A 238 -0.94 19.33 -3.20
N VAL A 239 -1.56 19.04 -2.05
CA VAL A 239 -0.96 18.29 -0.95
C VAL A 239 -1.77 17.02 -0.78
N LEU A 240 -1.18 15.88 -1.11
CA LEU A 240 -1.74 14.56 -0.82
C LEU A 240 -1.17 14.08 0.51
N SER A 241 -2.05 13.79 1.47
CA SER A 241 -1.66 13.32 2.79
C SER A 241 -2.03 11.85 2.95
N VAL A 242 -1.05 11.05 3.39
CA VAL A 242 -1.24 9.69 3.87
C VAL A 242 -0.93 9.69 5.36
N SER A 243 -1.88 9.24 6.17
CA SER A 243 -1.70 9.14 7.61
C SER A 243 -2.22 7.82 8.12
N TYR A 244 -1.67 7.35 9.24
CA TYR A 244 -2.18 6.14 9.87
C TYR A 244 -2.00 6.12 11.38
N THR A 245 -2.89 5.42 12.07
CA THR A 245 -2.75 5.04 13.48
C THR A 245 -2.36 3.58 13.56
N PRO A 246 -1.14 3.25 14.03
CA PRO A 246 -0.74 1.88 14.27
C PRO A 246 -1.36 1.37 15.58
N VAL A 247 -1.65 0.07 15.65
CA VAL A 247 -2.05 -0.61 16.89
C VAL A 247 -0.84 -1.18 17.65
N HIS A 248 0.28 -1.40 16.96
CA HIS A 248 1.51 -1.96 17.51
C HIS A 248 2.68 -0.98 17.36
N SER A 249 3.75 -1.20 18.13
CA SER A 249 4.95 -0.37 18.06
C SER A 249 5.78 -0.60 16.79
N GLU A 250 5.61 -1.75 16.13
CA GLU A 250 6.26 -2.01 14.85
C GLU A 250 5.43 -1.41 13.72
N HIS A 251 5.92 -0.34 13.13
CA HIS A 251 5.30 0.30 11.97
C HIS A 251 6.32 1.16 11.23
N SER A 252 6.04 1.44 9.96
CA SER A 252 6.86 2.32 9.15
C SER A 252 6.10 2.92 7.98
N PHE A 253 6.71 3.92 7.36
CA PHE A 253 6.47 4.23 5.95
C PHE A 253 7.59 3.61 5.12
N GLN A 254 7.25 2.76 4.16
CA GLN A 254 8.13 2.44 3.04
C GLN A 254 7.89 3.48 1.95
N ILE A 255 8.96 4.13 1.49
CA ILE A 255 8.92 5.14 0.41
C ILE A 255 9.65 4.57 -0.79
N TYR A 256 8.92 4.38 -1.88
CA TYR A 256 9.47 3.91 -3.15
C TYR A 256 9.21 4.92 -4.26
N HIS A 257 10.26 5.35 -4.94
CA HIS A 257 10.20 6.25 -6.08
C HIS A 257 11.35 5.88 -7.03
N PRO A 258 11.06 5.25 -8.18
CA PRO A 258 12.07 5.16 -9.23
C PRO A 258 12.41 6.56 -9.71
N LYS A 259 13.69 6.78 -10.02
CA LYS A 259 14.17 8.06 -10.54
C LYS A 259 13.32 8.50 -11.74
N GLU A 260 12.85 9.75 -11.71
CA GLU A 260 12.04 10.40 -12.78
C GLU A 260 10.67 9.74 -13.05
N ALA A 261 10.23 8.82 -12.20
CA ALA A 261 8.91 8.21 -12.35
C ALA A 261 7.79 9.23 -12.09
N PRO A 262 6.64 9.13 -12.79
CA PRO A 262 5.48 9.99 -12.54
C PRO A 262 4.72 9.58 -11.27
N PHE A 263 5.31 8.79 -10.37
CA PHE A 263 4.68 8.33 -9.15
C PHE A 263 5.65 8.21 -7.98
N VAL A 264 5.08 8.17 -6.79
CA VAL A 264 5.75 7.74 -5.56
C VAL A 264 4.82 6.83 -4.77
N CYS A 265 5.38 5.78 -4.19
CA CYS A 265 4.68 4.98 -3.20
C CYS A 265 4.93 5.55 -1.80
N ILE A 266 3.83 5.80 -1.08
CA ILE A 266 3.85 6.13 0.34
C ILE A 266 3.12 5.00 1.05
N GLU A 267 3.88 4.11 1.67
CA GLU A 267 3.38 2.81 2.08
C GLU A 267 3.33 2.70 3.61
N PRO A 268 2.17 2.89 4.25
CA PRO A 268 1.98 2.45 5.63
C PRO A 268 2.17 0.95 5.73
N VAL A 269 3.11 0.50 6.56
CA VAL A 269 3.39 -0.92 6.79
C VAL A 269 3.38 -1.21 8.29
N SER A 270 2.78 -2.35 8.69
CA SER A 270 2.70 -2.80 10.08
C SER A 270 4.00 -3.44 10.60
N ALA A 271 5.15 -3.00 10.09
CA ALA A 271 6.46 -3.51 10.47
C ALA A 271 7.52 -2.43 10.31
N THR A 272 8.49 -2.38 11.24
CA THR A 272 9.69 -1.54 11.10
C THR A 272 10.79 -2.24 10.29
N ASN A 273 10.85 -3.58 10.38
CA ASN A 273 11.72 -4.41 9.56
C ASN A 273 10.94 -5.64 9.12
N ALA A 274 10.44 -5.59 7.89
CA ALA A 274 9.61 -6.64 7.32
C ALA A 274 10.27 -8.03 7.23
N ARG A 275 11.60 -8.11 7.31
CA ARG A 275 12.34 -9.39 7.30
C ARG A 275 12.52 -10.00 8.70
N ARG A 276 12.09 -9.30 9.76
CA ARG A 276 12.24 -9.71 11.16
C ARG A 276 10.95 -9.55 11.96
N VAL A 277 9.80 -9.72 11.32
CA VAL A 277 8.51 -9.53 11.97
C VAL A 277 8.20 -10.70 12.89
N THR A 278 7.60 -10.38 14.03
CA THR A 278 7.16 -11.37 15.03
C THR A 278 5.66 -11.28 15.31
N ALA A 279 5.02 -10.17 14.97
CA ALA A 279 3.60 -9.95 15.18
C ALA A 279 2.76 -10.91 14.33
N THR A 280 1.80 -11.58 14.96
CA THR A 280 0.80 -12.45 14.31
C THR A 280 -0.55 -11.78 14.17
N LYS A 281 -0.69 -10.55 14.68
CA LYS A 281 -1.88 -9.71 14.58
C LYS A 281 -1.42 -8.30 14.26
N ASN A 282 -2.00 -7.72 13.22
CA ASN A 282 -1.65 -6.40 12.72
C ASN A 282 -2.91 -5.63 12.36
N HIS A 283 -2.86 -4.31 12.54
CA HIS A 283 -3.97 -3.42 12.24
C HIS A 283 -3.44 -2.02 11.96
N LEU A 284 -3.82 -1.48 10.81
CA LEU A 284 -3.59 -0.09 10.43
C LEU A 284 -4.94 0.60 10.16
N LYS A 285 -5.14 1.77 10.77
CA LYS A 285 -6.20 2.70 10.39
C LYS A 285 -5.59 3.81 9.58
N ILE A 286 -5.85 3.82 8.28
CA ILE A 286 -5.18 4.66 7.29
C ILE A 286 -6.17 5.70 6.77
N ARG A 287 -5.69 6.92 6.52
CA ARG A 287 -6.46 7.96 5.85
C ARG A 287 -5.62 8.56 4.73
N ILE A 288 -6.25 8.66 3.56
CA ILE A 288 -5.70 9.28 2.36
C ILE A 288 -6.61 10.46 2.00
N SER A 289 -6.04 11.65 1.87
CA SER A 289 -6.78 12.86 1.52
C SER A 289 -5.94 13.78 0.63
N SER A 290 -6.59 14.68 -0.10
CA SER A 290 -5.90 15.70 -0.89
C SER A 290 -6.51 17.08 -0.68
N THR A 291 -5.66 18.09 -0.52
CA THR A 291 -6.03 19.52 -0.48
C THR A 291 -5.33 20.26 -1.61
N ASN A 292 -5.92 21.35 -2.10
CA ASN A 292 -5.25 22.17 -3.10
C ASN A 292 -4.13 22.94 -2.39
N ASN A 293 -2.97 23.07 -3.03
CA ASN A 293 -1.90 23.91 -2.50
C ASN A 293 -2.21 25.37 -2.86
N SER A 294 -2.44 26.21 -1.85
CA SER A 294 -2.82 27.63 -2.00
C SER A 294 -1.62 28.54 -2.13
#